data_AF-A0A7X8KT41-F1
#
_entry.id   AF-A0A7X8KT41-F1
#
_cell.length_a   1.000
_cell.length_b   1.000
_cell.length_c   1.000
_cell.angle_alpha   90.00
_cell.angle_beta   90.00
_cell.angle_gamma   90.00
#
_symmetry.space_group_name_H-M   'P 1'
#
loop_
_entity.id
_entity.type
_entity.pdbx_description
1 polymer ?
#
loop_
_entity_poly.entity_id
_entity_poly.type
_entity_poly.pdbx_seq_one_letter_code
_entity_poly.pdbx_strand_id
1 'polypeptide(L)'
;MASIGMIKIGGRDRITNIFEFKSAVMFSLKTVCKVNEVFNFQDNQWEVEVRENHNYIVARSRFELSIDNILKRGLELCQQALDLLSITRKGEMQIEAPGDEHIVLFTETNRIILREVSISNLGIGVDSSYEIIDKDGNIVSKPPPPQINWIPAFRFYRLSQGSNDLFEAYRNLFLGLEALLNQICPKTVKEGEKQWLKRALLLVGGNIQLSELMPEGNNNAVEYFLKTQYDAIRCKLFHAKGDRAILPHQDLNPIEVSGAYDSLLSLWRKIAVIYFNIPGGGGVITNQGFKSFMNEAFSDGFTFVASNDKTPPNEKDNEINPLKKDKYIYKNTDYKNNLKGGRVLLTGSLEEPELSKVKVIHRIGVVIKDVLFSIKYIQDGLYVNGVDKFESYQTVRLINTSSPRTVFST
;
A
#
# COMPACT_ATOMS: atom_id res chain seq x y z
N MET A 1 -0.60 28.85 -8.58
CA MET A 1 -1.29 27.58 -8.35
C MET A 1 -0.28 26.46 -8.35
N ALA A 2 -0.52 25.47 -7.48
CA ALA A 2 0.30 24.28 -7.37
C ALA A 2 0.07 23.38 -8.57
N SER A 3 1.12 22.73 -9.04
CA SER A 3 1.09 21.86 -10.21
C SER A 3 2.15 20.76 -10.13
N ILE A 4 1.92 19.67 -10.84
CA ILE A 4 2.89 18.60 -11.08
C ILE A 4 3.23 18.61 -12.57
N GLY A 5 4.48 18.92 -12.91
CA GLY A 5 4.84 19.21 -14.30
C GLY A 5 3.88 20.25 -14.92
N MET A 6 3.11 19.83 -15.92
CA MET A 6 2.12 20.68 -16.61
C MET A 6 0.68 20.56 -16.09
N ILE A 7 0.40 19.66 -15.14
CA ILE A 7 -0.96 19.42 -14.64
C ILE A 7 -1.21 20.30 -13.41
N LYS A 8 -2.24 21.15 -13.48
CA LYS A 8 -2.68 21.96 -12.34
C LYS A 8 -3.33 21.08 -11.26
N ILE A 9 -2.90 21.26 -10.02
CA ILE A 9 -3.52 20.65 -8.83
C ILE A 9 -4.58 21.60 -8.27
N GLY A 10 -4.19 22.84 -7.95
CA GLY A 10 -5.10 23.85 -7.41
C GLY A 10 -4.41 24.97 -6.63
N GLY A 11 -5.15 25.62 -5.74
CA GLY A 11 -4.66 26.72 -4.90
C GLY A 11 -4.92 28.11 -5.52
N ARG A 12 -4.28 29.15 -4.96
CA ARG A 12 -4.47 30.52 -5.44
C ARG A 12 -3.65 30.81 -6.67
N ASP A 13 -4.29 31.47 -7.63
CA ASP A 13 -3.55 32.19 -8.67
C ASP A 13 -2.88 33.42 -8.04
N ARG A 14 -1.57 33.60 -8.28
CA ARG A 14 -0.81 34.71 -7.66
C ARG A 14 -1.11 36.07 -8.28
N ILE A 15 -1.65 36.11 -9.50
CA ILE A 15 -1.94 37.33 -10.25
C ILE A 15 -3.37 37.76 -10.00
N THR A 16 -4.33 36.85 -10.13
CA THR A 16 -5.75 37.17 -10.01
C THR A 16 -6.29 36.99 -8.59
N ASN A 17 -5.55 36.29 -7.72
CA ASN A 17 -6.00 35.86 -6.40
C ASN A 17 -7.29 35.00 -6.42
N ILE A 18 -7.65 34.46 -7.59
CA ILE A 18 -8.82 33.59 -7.78
C ILE A 18 -8.45 32.15 -7.42
N PHE A 19 -9.40 31.45 -6.80
CA PHE A 19 -9.32 30.02 -6.52
C PHE A 19 -10.03 29.26 -7.64
N GLU A 20 -9.27 28.61 -8.51
CA GLU A 20 -9.84 27.76 -9.56
C GLU A 20 -10.29 26.41 -8.95
N PHE A 21 -9.41 25.77 -8.19
CA PHE A 21 -9.68 24.51 -7.50
C PHE A 21 -9.25 24.59 -6.03
N LYS A 22 -10.19 24.25 -5.14
CA LYS A 22 -10.03 24.35 -3.69
C LYS A 22 -9.69 23.03 -3.02
N SER A 23 -9.96 21.93 -3.70
CA SER A 23 -9.67 20.58 -3.24
C SER A 23 -9.14 19.75 -4.40
N ALA A 24 -8.11 18.94 -4.17
CA ALA A 24 -7.62 18.03 -5.20
C ALA A 24 -6.86 16.85 -4.59
N VAL A 25 -6.79 15.75 -5.33
CA VAL A 25 -5.87 14.65 -5.08
C VAL A 25 -5.16 14.27 -6.38
N MET A 26 -3.87 14.00 -6.26
CA MET A 26 -3.01 13.50 -7.30
C MET A 26 -2.50 12.13 -6.90
N PHE A 27 -2.53 11.20 -7.85
CA PHE A 27 -1.88 9.90 -7.71
C PHE A 27 -0.87 9.68 -8.82
N SER A 28 0.14 8.87 -8.53
CA SER A 28 1.08 8.35 -9.53
C SER A 28 0.41 7.23 -10.35
N LEU A 29 0.77 7.12 -11.62
CA LEU A 29 0.43 6.04 -12.51
C LEU A 29 1.67 5.14 -12.69
N LYS A 30 1.46 3.82 -12.77
CA LYS A 30 2.55 2.84 -13.00
C LYS A 30 3.23 3.02 -14.35
N THR A 31 2.53 3.61 -15.31
CA THR A 31 3.01 3.83 -16.66
C THR A 31 2.79 5.29 -17.06
N VAL A 32 3.67 5.79 -17.92
CA VAL A 32 3.53 7.12 -18.51
C VAL A 32 2.30 7.14 -19.43
N CYS A 33 1.47 8.16 -19.27
CA CYS A 33 0.30 8.39 -20.10
C CYS A 33 0.71 8.84 -21.51
N LYS A 34 -0.05 8.41 -22.51
CA LYS A 34 0.20 8.70 -23.94
C LYS A 34 -0.80 9.67 -24.55
N VAL A 35 -1.69 10.25 -23.74
CA VAL A 35 -2.78 11.11 -24.19
C VAL A 35 -2.98 12.29 -23.26
N ASN A 36 -3.57 13.36 -23.80
CA ASN A 36 -4.02 14.51 -23.03
C ASN A 36 -5.54 14.47 -22.95
N GLU A 37 -6.10 14.22 -21.77
CA GLU A 37 -7.54 14.08 -21.58
C GLU A 37 -7.99 14.74 -20.29
N VAL A 38 -9.16 15.38 -20.35
CA VAL A 38 -9.85 15.96 -19.19
C VAL A 38 -11.28 15.43 -19.17
N PHE A 39 -11.64 14.80 -18.05
CA PHE A 39 -12.97 14.26 -17.81
C PHE A 39 -13.70 15.16 -16.82
N ASN A 40 -14.95 15.50 -17.14
CA ASN A 40 -15.81 16.25 -16.23
C ASN A 40 -16.84 15.30 -15.62
N PHE A 41 -16.97 15.33 -14.29
CA PHE A 41 -17.92 14.51 -13.56
C PHE A 41 -18.84 15.37 -12.69
N GLN A 42 -20.02 14.82 -12.38
CA GLN A 42 -21.02 15.44 -11.49
C GLN A 42 -21.33 16.88 -11.88
N ASP A 43 -21.85 17.11 -13.08
CA ASP A 43 -22.21 18.46 -13.57
C ASP A 43 -21.04 19.48 -13.50
N ASN A 44 -19.84 19.05 -13.89
CA ASN A 44 -18.61 19.86 -13.90
C ASN A 44 -18.15 20.33 -12.50
N GLN A 45 -18.53 19.61 -11.44
CA GLN A 45 -18.03 19.85 -10.09
C GLN A 45 -16.63 19.26 -9.85
N TRP A 46 -16.29 18.24 -10.64
CA TRP A 46 -14.98 17.59 -10.63
C TRP A 46 -14.39 17.51 -12.03
N GLU A 47 -13.09 17.77 -12.09
CA GLU A 47 -12.27 17.51 -13.26
C GLU A 47 -11.24 16.44 -12.92
N VAL A 48 -11.07 15.47 -13.82
CA VAL A 48 -9.98 14.50 -13.75
C VAL A 48 -9.11 14.67 -14.99
N GLU A 49 -7.81 14.89 -14.81
CA GLU A 49 -6.88 15.16 -15.90
C GLU A 49 -5.72 14.18 -15.91
N VAL A 50 -5.37 13.72 -17.12
CA VAL A 50 -4.12 13.03 -17.45
C VAL A 50 -3.44 13.76 -18.61
N ARG A 51 -2.10 13.70 -18.65
CA ARG A 51 -1.31 14.35 -19.71
C ARG A 51 -0.30 13.41 -20.32
N GLU A 52 -0.07 13.59 -21.61
CA GLU A 52 0.93 12.84 -22.36
C GLU A 52 2.32 13.08 -21.79
N ASN A 53 3.14 12.03 -21.71
CA ASN A 53 4.49 12.05 -21.15
C ASN A 53 4.56 12.28 -19.63
N HIS A 54 3.43 12.27 -18.93
CA HIS A 54 3.35 12.33 -17.48
C HIS A 54 2.81 11.01 -16.89
N ASN A 55 3.25 10.65 -15.70
CA ASN A 55 2.77 9.47 -14.97
C ASN A 55 1.88 9.87 -13.78
N TYR A 56 1.02 10.85 -13.98
CA TYR A 56 0.14 11.36 -12.93
C TYR A 56 -1.30 11.47 -13.42
N ILE A 57 -2.23 11.25 -12.50
CA ILE A 57 -3.65 11.55 -12.66
C ILE A 57 -4.08 12.47 -11.52
N VAL A 58 -4.80 13.54 -11.85
CA VAL A 58 -5.24 14.56 -10.88
C VAL A 58 -6.75 14.69 -10.93
N ALA A 59 -7.41 14.43 -9.81
CA ALA A 59 -8.81 14.77 -9.59
C ALA A 59 -8.89 16.06 -8.78
N ARG A 60 -9.65 17.05 -9.26
CA ARG A 60 -9.77 18.37 -8.63
C ARG A 60 -11.21 18.87 -8.61
N SER A 61 -11.55 19.60 -7.55
CA SER A 61 -12.87 20.14 -7.28
C SER A 61 -12.81 21.63 -6.94
N ARG A 62 -13.87 22.35 -7.32
CA ARG A 62 -14.07 23.77 -7.00
C ARG A 62 -14.57 24.00 -5.57
N PHE A 63 -14.98 22.94 -4.88
CA PHE A 63 -15.50 23.00 -3.51
C PHE A 63 -14.43 22.73 -2.47
N GLU A 64 -14.65 23.26 -1.26
CA GLU A 64 -13.88 22.91 -0.06
C GLU A 64 -14.43 21.61 0.49
N LEU A 65 -13.58 20.59 0.59
CA LEU A 65 -13.95 19.25 1.00
C LEU A 65 -13.02 18.78 2.12
N SER A 66 -13.51 17.87 2.96
CA SER A 66 -12.65 17.18 3.92
C SER A 66 -11.67 16.27 3.19
N ILE A 67 -10.50 16.04 3.79
CA ILE A 67 -9.46 15.15 3.23
C ILE A 67 -10.05 13.78 2.88
N ASP A 68 -10.84 13.17 3.78
CA ASP A 68 -11.47 11.87 3.53
C ASP A 68 -12.38 11.86 2.29
N ASN A 69 -13.16 12.92 2.09
CA ASN A 69 -14.01 13.04 0.91
C ASN A 69 -13.20 13.28 -0.37
N ILE A 70 -12.13 14.08 -0.30
CA ILE A 70 -11.23 14.31 -1.44
C ILE A 70 -10.59 13.00 -1.87
N LEU A 71 -10.04 12.27 -0.91
CA LEU A 71 -9.36 11.00 -1.10
C LEU A 71 -10.31 9.93 -1.66
N LYS A 72 -11.44 9.69 -0.99
CA LYS A 72 -12.43 8.69 -1.41
C LYS A 72 -13.05 9.02 -2.76
N ARG A 73 -13.54 10.25 -2.95
CA ARG A 73 -14.22 10.62 -4.20
C ARG A 73 -13.24 10.81 -5.34
N GLY A 74 -12.07 11.40 -5.08
CA GLY A 74 -11.03 11.59 -6.06
C GLY A 74 -10.49 10.27 -6.60
N LEU A 75 -10.23 9.27 -5.74
CA LEU A 75 -9.84 7.93 -6.20
C LEU A 75 -10.90 7.31 -7.12
N GLU A 76 -12.15 7.29 -6.67
CA GLU A 76 -13.27 6.74 -7.46
C GLU A 76 -13.36 7.38 -8.86
N LEU A 77 -13.27 8.71 -8.93
CA LEU A 77 -13.33 9.43 -10.19
C LEU A 77 -12.10 9.19 -11.07
N CYS A 78 -10.91 9.05 -10.47
CA CYS A 78 -9.71 8.63 -11.18
C CYS A 78 -9.88 7.24 -11.80
N GLN A 79 -10.41 6.27 -11.06
CA GLN A 79 -10.68 4.92 -11.60
C GLN A 79 -11.68 4.98 -12.77
N GLN A 80 -12.79 5.70 -12.60
CA GLN A 80 -13.77 5.88 -13.67
C GLN A 80 -13.16 6.53 -14.93
N ALA A 81 -12.26 7.52 -14.76
CA ALA A 81 -11.53 8.12 -15.88
C ALA A 81 -10.60 7.12 -16.57
N LEU A 82 -9.89 6.28 -15.81
CA LEU A 82 -9.04 5.21 -16.36
C LEU A 82 -9.86 4.15 -17.11
N ASP A 83 -11.04 3.79 -16.61
CA ASP A 83 -11.98 2.88 -17.30
C ASP A 83 -12.41 3.46 -18.66
N LEU A 84 -12.74 4.76 -18.69
CA LEU A 84 -13.10 5.46 -19.92
C LEU A 84 -11.93 5.51 -20.92
N LEU A 85 -10.70 5.74 -20.45
CA LEU A 85 -9.51 5.69 -21.30
C LEU A 85 -9.28 4.30 -21.89
N SER A 86 -9.48 3.25 -21.09
CA SER A 86 -9.33 1.86 -21.52
C SER A 86 -10.35 1.49 -22.60
N ILE A 87 -11.65 1.72 -22.36
CA ILE A 87 -12.70 1.35 -23.32
C ILE A 87 -12.65 2.17 -24.60
N THR A 88 -12.16 3.41 -24.54
CA THR A 88 -11.93 4.27 -25.71
C THR A 88 -10.59 4.00 -26.40
N ARG A 89 -9.83 2.97 -25.95
CA ARG A 89 -8.53 2.55 -26.50
C ARG A 89 -7.45 3.63 -26.45
N LYS A 90 -7.55 4.54 -25.48
CA LYS A 90 -6.58 5.64 -25.24
C LYS A 90 -5.49 5.27 -24.24
N GLY A 91 -5.60 4.12 -23.57
CA GLY A 91 -4.53 3.54 -22.76
C GLY A 91 -5.05 2.63 -21.66
N GLU A 92 -4.19 1.71 -21.21
CA GLU A 92 -4.41 0.83 -20.08
C GLU A 92 -3.45 1.26 -18.97
N MET A 93 -3.93 2.11 -18.07
CA MET A 93 -3.14 2.67 -16.98
C MET A 93 -3.68 2.19 -15.64
N GLN A 94 -2.81 2.17 -14.64
CA GLN A 94 -3.14 1.81 -13.28
C GLN A 94 -2.53 2.82 -12.34
N ILE A 95 -3.28 3.17 -11.30
CA ILE A 95 -2.78 3.99 -10.21
C ILE A 95 -1.77 3.17 -9.39
N GLU A 96 -0.65 3.77 -9.05
CA GLU A 96 0.41 3.16 -8.26
C GLU A 96 0.16 3.41 -6.77
N ALA A 97 -0.22 2.34 -6.06
CA ALA A 97 -0.39 2.30 -4.60
C ALA A 97 -1.05 3.57 -4.01
N PRO A 98 -2.27 3.95 -4.46
CA PRO A 98 -2.93 5.19 -4.06
C PRO A 98 -3.11 5.38 -2.55
N GLY A 99 -3.18 4.28 -1.78
CA GLY A 99 -3.20 4.33 -0.31
C GLY A 99 -1.84 4.63 0.34
N ASP A 100 -0.73 4.36 -0.36
CA ASP A 100 0.64 4.56 0.12
C ASP A 100 1.21 5.91 -0.36
N GLU A 101 0.87 6.36 -1.57
CA GLU A 101 1.43 7.57 -2.14
C GLU A 101 0.38 8.44 -2.84
N HIS A 102 0.31 9.71 -2.42
CA HIS A 102 -0.53 10.72 -3.06
C HIS A 102 -0.13 12.13 -2.65
N ILE A 103 -0.62 13.12 -3.39
CA ILE A 103 -0.59 14.51 -2.98
C ILE A 103 -2.02 15.01 -2.88
N VAL A 104 -2.38 15.61 -1.74
CA VAL A 104 -3.70 16.17 -1.49
C VAL A 104 -3.61 17.68 -1.28
N LEU A 105 -4.51 18.42 -1.91
CA LEU A 105 -4.70 19.85 -1.69
C LEU A 105 -6.06 20.05 -1.02
N PHE A 106 -6.06 20.79 0.08
CA PHE A 106 -7.27 21.09 0.85
C PHE A 106 -7.14 22.46 1.55
N THR A 107 -8.26 22.96 2.06
CA THR A 107 -8.29 24.19 2.84
C THR A 107 -8.52 23.87 4.31
N GLU A 108 -7.70 24.44 5.19
CA GLU A 108 -7.86 24.36 6.65
C GLU A 108 -7.72 25.75 7.23
N THR A 109 -8.71 26.22 7.99
CA THR A 109 -8.70 27.54 8.65
C THR A 109 -8.32 28.68 7.68
N ASN A 110 -8.92 28.70 6.48
CA ASN A 110 -8.64 29.64 5.38
C ASN A 110 -7.21 29.60 4.81
N ARG A 111 -6.40 28.61 5.16
CA ARG A 111 -5.08 28.36 4.56
C ARG A 111 -5.19 27.22 3.56
N ILE A 112 -4.54 27.36 2.40
CA ILE A 112 -4.40 26.29 1.43
C ILE A 112 -3.21 25.44 1.83
N ILE A 113 -3.47 24.17 2.09
CA ILE A 113 -2.44 23.19 2.43
C ILE A 113 -2.29 22.22 1.26
N LEU A 114 -1.04 22.03 0.85
CA LEU A 114 -0.65 20.94 -0.03
C LEU A 114 0.12 19.93 0.79
N ARG A 115 -0.35 18.69 0.86
CA ARG A 115 0.29 17.62 1.62
C ARG A 115 0.72 16.51 0.69
N GLU A 116 2.00 16.21 0.71
CA GLU A 116 2.57 15.00 0.14
C GLU A 116 2.53 13.89 1.19
N VAL A 117 2.07 12.71 0.76
CA VAL A 117 2.01 11.49 1.57
C VAL A 117 2.79 10.41 0.83
N SER A 118 3.68 9.73 1.54
CA SER A 118 4.44 8.59 1.02
C SER A 118 4.71 7.53 2.09
N ILE A 119 4.96 6.31 1.62
CA ILE A 119 5.44 5.20 2.46
C ILE A 119 6.80 4.73 1.98
N SER A 120 7.76 4.63 2.91
CA SER A 120 9.03 3.93 2.71
C SER A 120 8.98 2.56 3.35
N ASN A 121 9.20 1.53 2.55
CA ASN A 121 9.25 0.14 3.00
C ASN A 121 10.65 -0.19 3.51
N LEU A 122 10.79 -0.51 4.79
CA LEU A 122 12.05 -0.96 5.38
C LEU A 122 12.04 -2.49 5.47
N GLY A 123 12.75 -3.12 4.53
CA GLY A 123 12.95 -4.56 4.50
C GLY A 123 13.91 -5.02 5.61
N ILE A 124 13.45 -5.90 6.49
CA ILE A 124 14.31 -6.54 7.50
C ILE A 124 14.16 -8.05 7.39
N GLY A 125 15.29 -8.76 7.39
CA GLY A 125 15.36 -10.22 7.42
C GLY A 125 16.07 -10.66 8.70
N VAL A 126 15.59 -11.73 9.32
CA VAL A 126 16.27 -12.37 10.45
C VAL A 126 16.57 -13.80 10.06
N ASP A 127 17.85 -14.09 9.90
CA ASP A 127 18.34 -15.44 9.72
C ASP A 127 18.76 -16.00 11.08
N SER A 128 18.32 -17.23 11.38
CA SER A 128 18.78 -17.96 12.54
C SER A 128 19.48 -19.25 12.10
N SER A 129 20.66 -19.49 12.66
CA SER A 129 21.39 -20.74 12.51
C SER A 129 21.53 -21.40 13.87
N TYR A 130 21.23 -22.69 13.93
CA TYR A 130 21.56 -23.54 15.08
C TYR A 130 22.53 -24.64 14.64
N GLU A 131 23.34 -25.12 15.57
CA GLU A 131 24.16 -26.32 15.41
C GLU A 131 23.51 -27.47 16.20
N ILE A 132 23.61 -28.69 15.69
CA ILE A 132 23.17 -29.88 16.42
C ILE A 132 24.41 -30.44 17.08
N ILE A 133 24.41 -30.51 18.41
CA ILE A 133 25.51 -31.09 19.18
C ILE A 133 25.04 -32.45 19.69
N ASP A 134 25.81 -33.51 19.44
CA ASP A 134 25.53 -34.83 20.01
C ASP A 134 25.81 -34.88 21.52
N LYS A 135 25.49 -36.00 22.16
CA LYS A 135 25.75 -36.23 23.59
C LYS A 135 27.24 -36.15 23.96
N ASP A 136 28.13 -36.29 22.99
CA ASP A 136 29.58 -36.34 23.15
C ASP A 136 30.23 -34.97 22.81
N GLY A 137 29.43 -33.95 22.49
CA GLY A 137 29.88 -32.59 22.23
C GLY A 137 30.26 -32.31 20.76
N ASN A 138 30.03 -33.24 19.84
CA ASN A 138 30.38 -33.06 18.43
C ASN A 138 29.25 -32.40 17.64
N ILE A 139 29.62 -31.51 16.72
CA ILE A 139 28.69 -30.91 15.76
C ILE A 139 28.29 -31.99 14.74
N VAL A 140 27.00 -32.26 14.65
CA VAL A 140 26.42 -33.24 13.74
C VAL A 140 25.80 -32.54 12.52
N SER A 141 25.97 -33.13 11.33
CA SER A 141 25.38 -32.61 10.09
C SER A 141 23.85 -32.63 10.16
N LYS A 142 23.21 -31.52 9.79
CA LYS A 142 21.75 -31.43 9.70
C LYS A 142 21.22 -32.46 8.67
N PRO A 143 20.14 -33.19 8.97
CA PRO A 143 19.48 -33.99 7.96
C PRO A 143 18.99 -33.08 6.83
N PRO A 144 19.01 -33.53 5.57
CA PRO A 144 18.49 -32.74 4.46
C PRO A 144 17.01 -32.44 4.69
N PRO A 145 16.53 -31.23 4.31
CA PRO A 145 15.12 -30.91 4.44
C PRO A 145 14.27 -31.91 3.65
N PRO A 146 13.07 -32.26 4.14
CA PRO A 146 12.21 -33.21 3.45
C PRO A 146 11.86 -32.71 2.05
N GLN A 147 11.80 -33.63 1.08
CA GLN A 147 11.40 -33.28 -0.27
C GLN A 147 9.90 -32.95 -0.31
N ILE A 148 9.58 -31.78 -0.86
CA ILE A 148 8.20 -31.31 -0.99
C ILE A 148 7.65 -31.78 -2.34
N ASN A 149 6.54 -32.51 -2.32
CA ASN A 149 5.82 -32.92 -3.53
C ASN A 149 4.92 -31.78 -4.03
N TRP A 150 5.01 -31.47 -5.32
CA TRP A 150 4.17 -30.44 -5.92
C TRP A 150 2.69 -30.86 -5.95
N ILE A 151 1.80 -29.93 -5.57
CA ILE A 151 0.35 -30.04 -5.76
C ILE A 151 -0.21 -28.78 -6.44
N PRO A 152 -1.39 -28.85 -7.10
CA PRO A 152 -1.98 -27.72 -7.79
C PRO A 152 -2.13 -26.44 -6.95
N ALA A 153 -2.42 -26.58 -5.65
CA ALA A 153 -2.55 -25.46 -4.71
C ALA A 153 -1.31 -24.53 -4.68
N PHE A 154 -0.12 -25.07 -4.90
CA PHE A 154 1.13 -24.30 -4.84
C PHE A 154 1.27 -23.32 -6.00
N ARG A 155 0.63 -23.59 -7.15
CA ARG A 155 0.60 -22.65 -8.27
C ARG A 155 -0.17 -21.39 -7.89
N PHE A 156 -1.35 -21.56 -7.30
CA PHE A 156 -2.18 -20.45 -6.84
C PHE A 156 -1.53 -19.66 -5.71
N TYR A 157 -0.89 -20.34 -4.76
CA TYR A 157 -0.08 -19.67 -3.73
C TYR A 157 1.02 -18.80 -4.34
N ARG A 158 1.80 -19.33 -5.30
CA ARG A 158 2.83 -18.56 -6.02
C ARG A 158 2.24 -17.35 -6.75
N LEU A 159 1.10 -17.52 -7.44
CA LEU A 159 0.43 -16.42 -8.14
C LEU A 159 -0.07 -15.35 -7.18
N SER A 160 -0.57 -15.74 -6.00
CA SER A 160 -0.95 -14.82 -4.93
C SER A 160 0.25 -14.01 -4.43
N GLN A 161 1.35 -14.69 -4.08
CA GLN A 161 2.56 -14.06 -3.56
C GLN A 161 3.29 -13.20 -4.60
N GLY A 162 3.17 -13.54 -5.88
CA GLY A 162 3.71 -12.76 -7.00
C GLY A 162 2.79 -11.64 -7.48
N SER A 163 1.56 -11.52 -6.96
CA SER A 163 0.65 -10.45 -7.36
C SER A 163 1.08 -9.12 -6.76
N ASN A 164 0.98 -8.06 -7.55
CA ASN A 164 1.12 -6.68 -7.06
C ASN A 164 -0.20 -6.09 -6.60
N ASP A 165 -1.32 -6.69 -7.01
CA ASP A 165 -2.67 -6.27 -6.64
C ASP A 165 -3.24 -7.16 -5.52
N LEU A 166 -3.84 -6.54 -4.51
CA LEU A 166 -4.44 -7.23 -3.36
C LEU A 166 -5.63 -8.09 -3.77
N PHE A 167 -6.48 -7.60 -4.68
CA PHE A 167 -7.71 -8.30 -5.05
C PHE A 167 -7.38 -9.58 -5.82
N GLU A 168 -6.44 -9.51 -6.75
CA GLU A 168 -5.87 -10.68 -7.44
C GLU A 168 -5.08 -11.60 -6.50
N ALA A 169 -4.33 -11.04 -5.55
CA ALA A 169 -3.63 -11.83 -4.55
C ALA A 169 -4.62 -12.67 -3.74
N TYR A 170 -5.71 -12.06 -3.27
CA TYR A 170 -6.78 -12.71 -2.53
C TYR A 170 -7.48 -13.76 -3.38
N ARG A 171 -7.89 -13.43 -4.63
CA ARG A 171 -8.54 -14.39 -5.53
C ARG A 171 -7.69 -15.65 -5.72
N ASN A 172 -6.40 -15.47 -6.01
CA ASN A 172 -5.47 -16.58 -6.14
C ASN A 172 -5.29 -17.36 -4.84
N LEU A 173 -5.18 -16.69 -3.68
CA LEU A 173 -5.02 -17.38 -2.41
C LEU A 173 -6.25 -18.22 -2.05
N PHE A 174 -7.46 -17.71 -2.32
CA PHE A 174 -8.70 -18.44 -2.08
C PHE A 174 -8.81 -19.68 -2.98
N LEU A 175 -8.48 -19.57 -4.28
CA LEU A 175 -8.38 -20.73 -5.17
C LEU A 175 -7.30 -21.72 -4.72
N GLY A 176 -6.20 -21.21 -4.15
CA GLY A 176 -5.17 -22.02 -3.51
C GLY A 176 -5.68 -22.78 -2.30
N LEU A 177 -6.55 -22.18 -1.47
CA LEU A 177 -7.22 -22.86 -0.36
C LEU A 177 -8.16 -23.94 -0.87
N GLU A 178 -9.00 -23.64 -1.88
CA GLU A 178 -9.91 -24.62 -2.46
C GLU A 178 -9.15 -25.83 -3.00
N ALA A 179 -8.07 -25.61 -3.76
CA ALA A 179 -7.24 -26.68 -4.29
C ALA A 179 -6.57 -27.50 -3.18
N LEU A 180 -6.11 -26.84 -2.11
CA LEU A 180 -5.48 -27.49 -0.95
C LEU A 180 -6.49 -28.39 -0.21
N LEU A 181 -7.68 -27.85 0.06
CA LEU A 181 -8.77 -28.58 0.72
C LEU A 181 -9.30 -29.72 -0.16
N ASN A 182 -9.37 -29.54 -1.48
CA ASN A 182 -9.84 -30.59 -2.39
C ASN A 182 -8.87 -31.76 -2.46
N GLN A 183 -7.56 -31.54 -2.27
CA GLN A 183 -6.57 -32.59 -2.17
C GLN A 183 -6.75 -33.44 -0.91
N ILE A 184 -7.18 -32.84 0.20
CA ILE A 184 -7.45 -33.52 1.49
C ILE A 184 -8.84 -34.16 1.49
N CYS A 185 -9.82 -33.44 0.96
CA CYS A 185 -11.24 -33.73 1.06
C CYS A 185 -11.91 -33.43 -0.29
N PRO A 186 -11.85 -34.36 -1.26
CA PRO A 186 -12.39 -34.14 -2.60
C PRO A 186 -13.87 -33.78 -2.61
N LYS A 187 -14.25 -32.84 -3.48
CA LYS A 187 -15.64 -32.49 -3.73
C LYS A 187 -16.36 -33.61 -4.48
N THR A 188 -17.56 -33.95 -4.04
CA THR A 188 -18.41 -34.91 -4.75
C THR A 188 -19.28 -34.23 -5.82
N VAL A 189 -19.75 -35.01 -6.81
CA VAL A 189 -20.51 -34.49 -7.97
C VAL A 189 -21.81 -33.78 -7.55
N LYS A 190 -22.52 -34.31 -6.54
CA LYS A 190 -23.84 -33.81 -6.13
C LYS A 190 -23.81 -32.75 -5.01
N GLU A 191 -22.63 -32.44 -4.49
CA GLU A 191 -22.47 -31.52 -3.36
C GLU A 191 -22.32 -30.07 -3.84
N GLY A 192 -23.00 -29.13 -3.18
CA GLY A 192 -22.81 -27.71 -3.46
C GLY A 192 -21.45 -27.21 -2.98
N GLU A 193 -20.88 -26.20 -3.63
CA GLU A 193 -19.56 -25.64 -3.28
C GLU A 193 -19.46 -25.22 -1.80
N LYS A 194 -20.43 -24.45 -1.30
CA LYS A 194 -20.47 -24.01 0.10
C LYS A 194 -20.59 -25.17 1.09
N GLN A 195 -21.34 -26.22 0.73
CA GLN A 195 -21.50 -27.42 1.57
C GLN A 195 -20.20 -28.21 1.64
N TRP A 196 -19.54 -28.39 0.49
CA TRP A 196 -18.22 -29.01 0.40
C TRP A 196 -17.18 -28.26 1.22
N LEU A 197 -17.11 -26.93 1.07
CA LEU A 197 -16.16 -26.10 1.80
C LEU A 197 -16.36 -26.24 3.32
N LYS A 198 -17.61 -26.22 3.79
CA LYS A 198 -17.95 -26.45 5.20
C LYS A 198 -17.45 -27.81 5.68
N ARG A 199 -17.70 -28.88 4.91
CA ARG A 199 -17.27 -30.25 5.25
C ARG A 199 -15.75 -30.37 5.29
N ALA A 200 -15.05 -29.81 4.30
CA ALA A 200 -13.60 -29.82 4.24
C ALA A 200 -12.96 -29.06 5.41
N LEU A 201 -13.51 -27.89 5.77
CA LEU A 201 -13.06 -27.10 6.92
C LEU A 201 -13.29 -27.82 8.26
N LEU A 202 -14.43 -28.49 8.43
CA LEU A 202 -14.68 -29.32 9.61
C LEU A 202 -13.68 -30.47 9.74
N LEU A 203 -13.32 -31.11 8.63
CA LEU A 203 -12.34 -32.20 8.61
C LEU A 203 -10.94 -31.70 9.04
N VAL A 204 -10.44 -30.61 8.44
CA VAL A 204 -9.13 -30.07 8.81
C VAL A 204 -9.13 -29.45 10.21
N GLY A 205 -10.28 -28.96 10.67
CA GLY A 205 -10.47 -28.46 12.04
C GLY A 205 -10.30 -29.52 13.12
N GLY A 206 -10.31 -30.81 12.78
CA GLY A 206 -9.93 -31.88 13.71
C GLY A 206 -8.44 -31.90 14.08
N ASN A 207 -7.57 -31.36 13.20
CA ASN A 207 -6.12 -31.36 13.38
C ASN A 207 -5.52 -29.94 13.53
N ILE A 208 -6.33 -28.91 13.30
CA ILE A 208 -5.91 -27.51 13.30
C ILE A 208 -6.81 -26.73 14.23
N GLN A 209 -6.24 -25.94 15.13
CA GLN A 209 -6.99 -25.04 15.99
C GLN A 209 -7.53 -23.83 15.18
N LEU A 210 -8.73 -24.00 14.61
CA LEU A 210 -9.40 -22.96 13.80
C LEU A 210 -9.91 -21.78 14.64
N SER A 211 -10.01 -21.92 15.97
CA SER A 211 -10.47 -20.84 16.85
C SER A 211 -9.58 -19.60 16.82
N GLU A 212 -8.31 -19.75 16.46
CA GLU A 212 -7.37 -18.62 16.30
C GLU A 212 -7.72 -17.72 15.10
N LEU A 213 -8.65 -18.13 14.23
CA LEU A 213 -9.07 -17.38 13.06
C LEU A 213 -10.31 -16.51 13.32
N MET A 214 -10.89 -16.57 14.52
CA MET A 214 -12.07 -15.81 14.90
C MET A 214 -11.79 -14.94 16.13
N PRO A 215 -12.46 -13.78 16.24
CA PRO A 215 -12.38 -12.96 17.45
C PRO A 215 -12.96 -13.69 18.66
N GLU A 216 -12.51 -13.30 19.86
CA GLU A 216 -13.00 -13.84 21.13
C GLU A 216 -14.52 -13.72 21.25
N GLY A 217 -15.16 -14.74 21.84
CA GLY A 217 -16.61 -14.79 22.03
C GLY A 217 -17.40 -15.42 20.88
N ASN A 218 -16.74 -15.85 19.80
CA ASN A 218 -17.37 -16.64 18.76
C ASN A 218 -17.15 -18.14 18.99
N ASN A 219 -18.21 -18.94 18.81
CA ASN A 219 -18.23 -20.35 19.19
C ASN A 219 -18.11 -21.30 17.98
N ASN A 220 -18.12 -20.78 16.74
CA ASN A 220 -18.06 -21.61 15.53
C ASN A 220 -17.16 -21.01 14.45
N ALA A 221 -15.89 -21.44 14.43
CA ALA A 221 -14.88 -20.95 13.49
C ALA A 221 -15.23 -21.21 12.02
N VAL A 222 -15.89 -22.34 11.72
CA VAL A 222 -16.24 -22.69 10.33
C VAL A 222 -17.36 -21.79 9.82
N GLU A 223 -18.41 -21.57 10.61
CA GLU A 223 -19.47 -20.63 10.23
C GLU A 223 -18.96 -19.19 10.15
N TYR A 224 -18.06 -18.80 11.06
CA TYR A 224 -17.38 -17.50 10.98
C TYR A 224 -16.60 -17.35 9.67
N PHE A 225 -15.82 -18.35 9.28
CA PHE A 225 -15.08 -18.35 8.02
C PHE A 225 -16.03 -18.23 6.82
N LEU A 226 -17.10 -19.02 6.77
CA LEU A 226 -18.06 -18.97 5.67
C LEU A 226 -18.72 -17.59 5.55
N LYS A 227 -19.07 -16.96 6.67
CA LYS A 227 -19.66 -15.62 6.67
C LYS A 227 -18.66 -14.55 6.23
N THR A 228 -17.44 -14.59 6.75
CA THR A 228 -16.46 -13.51 6.58
C THR A 228 -15.62 -13.65 5.32
N GLN A 229 -15.16 -14.85 4.99
CA GLN A 229 -14.28 -15.09 3.84
C GLN A 229 -15.09 -15.43 2.59
N TYR A 230 -16.04 -16.38 2.70
CA TYR A 230 -16.80 -16.84 1.54
C TYR A 230 -17.90 -15.84 1.13
N ASP A 231 -18.84 -15.51 2.03
CA ASP A 231 -19.98 -14.67 1.69
C ASP A 231 -19.59 -13.18 1.56
N ALA A 232 -18.82 -12.65 2.51
CA ALA A 232 -18.56 -11.21 2.58
C ALA A 232 -17.44 -10.73 1.64
N ILE A 233 -16.47 -11.59 1.28
CA ILE A 233 -15.32 -11.19 0.44
C ILE A 233 -15.30 -11.95 -0.87
N ARG A 234 -15.16 -13.29 -0.84
CA ARG A 234 -15.05 -14.11 -2.06
C ARG A 234 -16.24 -13.91 -2.99
N CYS A 235 -17.47 -14.08 -2.52
CA CYS A 235 -18.66 -13.93 -3.38
C CYS A 235 -18.75 -12.53 -3.99
N LYS A 236 -18.37 -11.48 -3.24
CA LYS A 236 -18.40 -10.10 -3.74
C LYS A 236 -17.27 -9.78 -4.72
N LEU A 237 -16.11 -10.42 -4.58
CA LEU A 237 -14.97 -10.26 -5.50
C LEU A 237 -15.08 -11.14 -6.75
N PHE A 238 -15.77 -12.27 -6.69
CA PHE A 238 -15.90 -13.21 -7.81
C PHE A 238 -17.18 -12.99 -8.63
N HIS A 239 -18.05 -12.06 -8.22
CA HIS A 239 -19.28 -11.70 -8.92
C HIS A 239 -19.40 -10.19 -9.13
N ALA A 240 -19.93 -9.78 -10.28
CA ALA A 240 -20.07 -8.38 -10.68
C ALA A 240 -21.54 -7.88 -10.68
N LYS A 241 -22.48 -8.62 -10.06
CA LYS A 241 -23.92 -8.34 -10.16
C LYS A 241 -24.42 -7.58 -8.93
N GLY A 242 -25.02 -6.40 -9.17
CA GLY A 242 -25.72 -5.59 -8.18
C GLY A 242 -24.81 -4.83 -7.22
N ASP A 243 -25.41 -4.06 -6.31
CA ASP A 243 -24.75 -3.11 -5.40
C ASP A 243 -23.87 -3.76 -4.31
N ARG A 244 -23.67 -5.07 -4.40
CA ARG A 244 -22.90 -5.88 -3.44
C ARG A 244 -21.56 -6.33 -3.99
N ALA A 245 -21.22 -6.04 -5.24
CA ALA A 245 -19.91 -6.35 -5.79
C ALA A 245 -18.84 -5.45 -5.13
N ILE A 246 -17.68 -6.03 -4.82
CA ILE A 246 -16.50 -5.23 -4.47
C ILE A 246 -15.78 -4.94 -5.78
N LEU A 247 -15.79 -3.68 -6.20
CA LEU A 247 -15.00 -3.26 -7.35
C LEU A 247 -13.53 -3.14 -6.92
N PRO A 248 -12.59 -3.73 -7.68
CA PRO A 248 -11.17 -3.53 -7.42
C PRO A 248 -10.81 -2.04 -7.41
N HIS A 249 -9.95 -1.64 -6.49
CA HIS A 249 -9.40 -0.28 -6.37
C HIS A 249 -10.42 0.85 -6.14
N GLN A 250 -11.61 0.51 -5.63
CA GLN A 250 -12.64 1.49 -5.28
C GLN A 250 -12.34 2.22 -3.95
N ASP A 251 -11.57 1.59 -3.06
CA ASP A 251 -11.20 2.11 -1.75
C ASP A 251 -9.68 2.26 -1.65
N LEU A 252 -9.24 3.36 -1.04
CA LEU A 252 -7.84 3.68 -0.80
C LEU A 252 -7.18 2.76 0.21
N ASN A 253 -7.97 2.26 1.15
CA ASN A 253 -7.47 1.35 2.17
C ASN A 253 -8.46 0.21 2.33
N PRO A 254 -8.35 -0.85 1.49
CA PRO A 254 -9.25 -1.99 1.54
C PRO A 254 -8.95 -2.88 2.75
N ILE A 255 -9.08 -2.33 3.96
CA ILE A 255 -8.77 -2.97 5.25
C ILE A 255 -9.47 -4.32 5.37
N GLU A 256 -10.72 -4.40 4.92
CA GLU A 256 -11.50 -5.64 4.97
C GLU A 256 -10.86 -6.74 4.12
N VAL A 257 -10.43 -6.44 2.89
CA VAL A 257 -9.81 -7.43 2.00
C VAL A 257 -8.40 -7.77 2.47
N SER A 258 -7.64 -6.80 2.97
CA SER A 258 -6.29 -7.01 3.50
C SER A 258 -6.33 -7.88 4.76
N GLY A 259 -7.23 -7.57 5.70
CA GLY A 259 -7.43 -8.40 6.89
C GLY A 259 -7.91 -9.80 6.54
N ALA A 260 -8.83 -9.91 5.57
CA ALA A 260 -9.28 -11.20 5.07
C ALA A 260 -8.14 -12.01 4.44
N TYR A 261 -7.27 -11.36 3.65
CA TYR A 261 -6.08 -11.96 3.07
C TYR A 261 -5.13 -12.52 4.13
N ASP A 262 -4.81 -11.74 5.16
CA ASP A 262 -3.92 -12.16 6.25
C ASP A 262 -4.46 -13.38 6.99
N SER A 263 -5.75 -13.35 7.35
CA SER A 263 -6.42 -14.50 7.99
C SER A 263 -6.44 -15.73 7.09
N LEU A 264 -6.72 -15.56 5.80
CA LEU A 264 -6.75 -16.63 4.81
C LEU A 264 -5.36 -17.25 4.60
N LEU A 265 -4.32 -16.41 4.55
CA LEU A 265 -2.93 -16.82 4.38
C LEU A 265 -2.45 -17.62 5.58
N SER A 266 -2.80 -17.16 6.79
CA SER A 266 -2.51 -17.88 8.03
C SER A 266 -3.14 -19.28 8.02
N LEU A 267 -4.42 -19.40 7.68
CA LEU A 267 -5.11 -20.68 7.55
C LEU A 267 -4.44 -21.57 6.48
N TRP A 268 -4.21 -21.03 5.29
CA TRP A 268 -3.61 -21.76 4.17
C TRP A 268 -2.25 -22.37 4.58
N ARG A 269 -1.39 -21.57 5.23
CA ARG A 269 -0.09 -22.03 5.70
C ARG A 269 -0.19 -23.10 6.78
N LYS A 270 -1.10 -22.96 7.75
CA LYS A 270 -1.30 -23.98 8.79
C LYS A 270 -1.69 -25.33 8.18
N ILE A 271 -2.62 -25.33 7.22
CA ILE A 271 -2.99 -26.55 6.50
C ILE A 271 -1.78 -27.10 5.73
N ALA A 272 -1.05 -26.26 5.00
CA ALA A 272 0.11 -26.67 4.22
C ALA A 272 1.23 -27.30 5.08
N VAL A 273 1.52 -26.72 6.24
CA VAL A 273 2.51 -27.25 7.21
C VAL A 273 2.09 -28.63 7.71
N ILE A 274 0.83 -28.76 8.16
CA ILE A 274 0.35 -29.99 8.84
C ILE A 274 0.12 -31.13 7.86
N TYR A 275 -0.41 -30.85 6.66
CA TYR A 275 -0.81 -31.90 5.71
C TYR A 275 0.21 -32.17 4.60
N PHE A 276 1.13 -31.23 4.34
CA PHE A 276 2.04 -31.32 3.19
C PHE A 276 3.52 -31.10 3.54
N ASN A 277 3.88 -31.14 4.83
CA ASN A 277 5.25 -31.01 5.33
C ASN A 277 5.98 -29.75 4.84
N ILE A 278 5.25 -28.66 4.65
CA ILE A 278 5.84 -27.37 4.28
C ILE A 278 6.51 -26.76 5.52
N PRO A 279 7.73 -26.22 5.42
CA PRO A 279 8.39 -25.53 6.53
C PRO A 279 7.58 -24.35 7.08
N GLY A 280 7.57 -24.19 8.41
CA GLY A 280 6.79 -23.19 9.15
C GLY A 280 7.20 -21.71 8.98
N GLY A 281 8.25 -21.41 8.20
CA GLY A 281 8.75 -20.04 7.95
C GLY A 281 9.95 -19.65 8.84
N GLY A 282 10.65 -18.58 8.46
CA GLY A 282 11.86 -18.06 9.12
C GLY A 282 11.58 -17.03 10.23
N GLY A 283 12.64 -16.56 10.90
CA GLY A 283 12.55 -15.56 11.95
C GLY A 283 11.95 -14.24 11.47
N VAL A 284 11.20 -13.55 12.32
CA VAL A 284 10.56 -12.25 12.02
C VAL A 284 10.94 -11.19 13.05
N ILE A 285 10.96 -9.93 12.64
CA ILE A 285 10.91 -8.82 13.58
C ILE A 285 9.46 -8.55 13.96
N THR A 286 9.21 -8.49 15.27
CA THR A 286 7.90 -8.13 15.81
C THR A 286 7.64 -6.63 15.64
N ASN A 287 6.37 -6.23 15.59
CA ASN A 287 6.00 -4.81 15.54
C ASN A 287 6.58 -4.00 16.72
N GLN A 288 6.69 -4.62 17.90
CA GLN A 288 7.28 -3.98 19.07
C GLN A 288 8.79 -3.81 18.91
N GLY A 289 9.50 -4.85 18.46
CA GLY A 289 10.94 -4.76 18.18
C GLY A 289 11.25 -3.69 17.14
N PHE A 290 10.44 -3.61 16.07
CA PHE A 290 10.54 -2.56 15.06
C PHE A 290 10.34 -1.16 15.66
N LYS A 291 9.30 -0.96 16.49
CA LYS A 291 9.07 0.33 17.15
C LYS A 291 10.24 0.75 18.03
N SER A 292 10.79 -0.18 18.82
CA SER A 292 11.98 0.08 19.63
C SER A 292 13.17 0.51 18.78
N PHE A 293 13.42 -0.20 17.66
CA PHE A 293 14.48 0.16 16.72
C PHE A 293 14.28 1.56 16.11
N MET A 294 13.06 1.89 15.66
CA MET A 294 12.79 3.21 15.08
C MET A 294 12.88 4.33 16.11
N ASN A 295 12.44 4.10 17.36
CA ASN A 295 12.57 5.08 18.44
C ASN A 295 14.03 5.43 18.71
N GLU A 296 14.91 4.43 18.71
CA GLU A 296 16.34 4.64 18.89
C GLU A 296 16.95 5.39 17.69
N ALA A 297 16.55 5.04 16.46
CA ALA A 297 17.04 5.72 15.26
C ALA A 297 16.69 7.21 15.23
N PHE A 298 15.49 7.58 15.72
CA PHE A 298 14.97 8.95 15.69
C PHE A 298 15.11 9.69 17.04
N SER A 299 15.80 9.13 18.03
CA SER A 299 15.92 9.69 19.38
C SER A 299 16.59 11.07 19.40
N ASP A 300 17.59 11.26 18.54
CA ASP A 300 18.33 12.53 18.36
C ASP A 300 17.64 13.48 17.38
N GLY A 301 16.42 13.16 16.92
CA GLY A 301 15.67 13.91 15.94
C GLY A 301 16.04 13.58 14.48
N PHE A 302 15.41 14.29 13.55
CA PHE A 302 15.61 14.15 12.12
C PHE A 302 15.32 15.47 11.40
N THR A 303 15.73 15.57 10.15
CA THR A 303 15.43 16.73 9.30
C THR A 303 14.79 16.29 8.00
N PHE A 304 13.64 16.90 7.66
CA PHE A 304 13.10 16.84 6.31
C PHE A 304 13.78 17.89 5.42
N VAL A 305 14.19 17.48 4.22
CA VAL A 305 14.83 18.34 3.23
C VAL A 305 14.20 18.13 1.87
N ALA A 306 13.72 19.20 1.24
CA ALA A 306 13.35 19.20 -0.18
C ALA A 306 14.48 19.77 -1.04
N SER A 307 14.53 19.35 -2.30
CA SER A 307 15.45 19.91 -3.30
C SER A 307 14.81 19.98 -4.69
N ASN A 308 15.24 20.98 -5.46
CA ASN A 308 14.99 21.11 -6.90
C ASN A 308 15.96 20.26 -7.75
N ASP A 309 16.75 19.37 -7.14
CA ASP A 309 17.59 18.42 -7.85
C ASP A 309 16.75 17.33 -8.53
N LYS A 310 16.79 17.29 -9.87
CA LYS A 310 16.04 16.34 -10.71
C LYS A 310 16.74 15.00 -10.93
N THR A 311 17.86 14.73 -10.25
CA THR A 311 18.59 13.47 -10.39
C THR A 311 17.76 12.33 -9.77
N PRO A 312 17.41 11.27 -10.52
CA PRO A 312 16.72 10.12 -9.96
C PRO A 312 17.49 9.51 -8.77
N PRO A 313 16.82 9.02 -7.72
CA PRO A 313 17.47 8.39 -6.57
C PRO A 313 18.29 7.18 -6.97
N ASN A 314 19.39 6.95 -6.24
CA ASN A 314 20.22 5.77 -6.33
C ASN A 314 20.49 5.23 -4.91
N GLU A 315 20.63 3.91 -4.77
CA GLU A 315 21.01 3.26 -3.50
C GLU A 315 22.33 3.77 -2.91
N LYS A 316 23.20 4.35 -3.76
CA LYS A 316 24.48 4.95 -3.34
C LYS A 316 24.39 6.42 -2.98
N ASP A 317 23.21 7.03 -3.05
CA ASP A 317 23.05 8.44 -2.72
C ASP A 317 23.29 8.66 -1.23
N ASN A 318 24.28 9.49 -0.90
CA ASN A 318 24.58 9.96 0.45
C ASN A 318 24.08 11.40 0.68
N GLU A 319 23.66 12.09 -0.37
CA GLU A 319 23.16 13.47 -0.32
C GLU A 319 21.82 13.58 -1.07
N ILE A 320 20.95 14.46 -0.58
CA ILE A 320 19.62 14.69 -1.18
C ILE A 320 19.70 15.40 -2.55
N ASN A 321 20.81 16.07 -2.85
CA ASN A 321 20.99 16.93 -4.01
C ASN A 321 22.37 16.71 -4.68
N PRO A 322 22.59 15.58 -5.37
CA PRO A 322 23.88 15.23 -5.99
C PRO A 322 24.46 16.31 -6.94
N LEU A 323 23.61 17.09 -7.61
CA LEU A 323 23.99 18.21 -8.48
C LEU A 323 24.16 19.54 -7.71
N LYS A 324 24.20 19.50 -6.37
CA LYS A 324 24.38 20.65 -5.47
C LYS A 324 23.35 21.76 -5.71
N LYS A 325 22.12 21.36 -6.02
CA LYS A 325 20.98 22.27 -6.18
C LYS A 325 20.47 22.77 -4.82
N ASP A 326 19.48 23.65 -4.84
CA ASP A 326 18.96 24.28 -3.63
C ASP A 326 18.37 23.23 -2.67
N LYS A 327 18.51 23.50 -1.37
CA LYS A 327 17.90 22.71 -0.30
C LYS A 327 16.92 23.58 0.48
N TYR A 328 15.76 23.02 0.78
CA TYR A 328 14.71 23.66 1.56
C TYR A 328 14.49 22.82 2.81
N ILE A 329 14.86 23.36 3.96
CA ILE A 329 14.79 22.67 5.26
C ILE A 329 13.41 22.89 5.85
N TYR A 330 12.74 21.79 6.19
CA TYR A 330 11.42 21.82 6.79
C TYR A 330 11.49 22.24 8.26
N LYS A 331 10.39 22.79 8.75
CA LYS A 331 10.13 23.11 10.15
C LYS A 331 8.98 22.26 10.68
N ASN A 332 8.70 22.37 11.98
CA ASN A 332 7.59 21.69 12.66
C ASN A 332 7.61 20.17 12.43
N THR A 333 8.78 19.56 12.60
CA THR A 333 8.95 18.12 12.42
C THR A 333 8.40 17.35 13.61
N ASP A 334 7.75 16.22 13.36
CA ASP A 334 7.19 15.36 14.42
C ASP A 334 7.35 13.87 14.07
N TYR A 335 7.53 13.05 15.10
CA TYR A 335 7.69 11.60 15.01
C TYR A 335 6.60 10.90 15.83
N LYS A 336 5.82 10.03 15.17
CA LYS A 336 4.72 9.28 15.79
C LYS A 336 4.93 7.78 15.63
N ASN A 337 4.97 7.06 16.74
CA ASN A 337 5.18 5.60 16.80
C ASN A 337 3.94 4.82 17.26
N ASN A 338 2.81 5.49 17.46
CA ASN A 338 1.56 4.89 17.95
C ASN A 338 0.72 4.24 16.83
N LEU A 339 1.25 4.16 15.61
CA LEU A 339 0.58 3.51 14.49
C LEU A 339 0.56 1.98 14.65
N LYS A 340 -0.45 1.34 14.06
CA LYS A 340 -0.61 -0.13 14.02
C LYS A 340 0.22 -0.72 12.86
N GLY A 341 0.50 -2.03 12.94
CA GLY A 341 1.03 -2.80 11.81
C GLY A 341 2.47 -2.46 11.42
N GLY A 342 3.36 -2.24 12.40
CA GLY A 342 4.79 -2.01 12.13
C GLY A 342 5.05 -0.73 11.34
N ARG A 343 4.36 0.36 11.72
CA ARG A 343 4.47 1.67 11.08
C ARG A 343 4.91 2.73 12.07
N VAL A 344 5.67 3.70 11.59
CA VAL A 344 5.95 4.97 12.26
C VAL A 344 5.78 6.10 11.24
N LEU A 345 5.37 7.28 11.69
CA LEU A 345 5.11 8.44 10.84
C LEU A 345 6.06 9.57 11.18
N LEU A 346 6.64 10.15 10.14
CA LEU A 346 7.43 11.37 10.16
C LEU A 346 6.62 12.45 9.46
N THR A 347 6.48 13.61 10.10
CA THR A 347 5.87 14.78 9.46
C THR A 347 6.78 15.98 9.49
N GLY A 348 6.62 16.89 8.55
CA GLY A 348 7.23 18.22 8.56
C GLY A 348 6.49 19.18 7.65
N SER A 349 6.82 20.47 7.74
CA SER A 349 6.22 21.49 6.87
C SER A 349 7.18 22.59 6.42
N LEU A 350 6.89 23.16 5.25
CA LEU A 350 7.42 24.43 4.76
C LEU A 350 6.28 25.48 4.77
N GLU A 351 6.58 26.63 5.36
CA GLU A 351 5.69 27.81 5.40
C GLU A 351 6.49 29.05 4.99
N GLU A 352 5.84 30.20 4.86
CA GLU A 352 6.53 31.47 4.61
C GLU A 352 7.46 31.83 5.79
N PRO A 353 8.64 32.46 5.53
CA PRO A 353 9.13 32.93 4.23
C PRO A 353 9.93 31.89 3.44
N GLU A 354 10.11 30.66 3.94
CA GLU A 354 10.86 29.62 3.23
C GLU A 354 10.12 29.10 2.00
N LEU A 355 8.80 28.96 2.09
CA LEU A 355 7.96 28.44 1.01
C LEU A 355 8.02 29.30 -0.26
N SER A 356 8.09 30.63 -0.13
CA SER A 356 8.22 31.53 -1.29
C SER A 356 9.53 31.37 -2.06
N LYS A 357 10.57 30.77 -1.46
CA LYS A 357 11.85 30.46 -2.11
C LYS A 357 11.81 29.17 -2.92
N VAL A 358 10.82 28.31 -2.68
CA VAL A 358 10.66 27.02 -3.36
C VAL A 358 10.14 27.26 -4.77
N LYS A 359 10.93 26.87 -5.77
CA LYS A 359 10.52 26.96 -7.19
C LYS A 359 9.86 25.68 -7.66
N VAL A 360 10.50 24.54 -7.38
CA VAL A 360 10.07 23.21 -7.76
C VAL A 360 10.72 22.21 -6.80
N ILE A 361 10.03 21.12 -6.49
CA ILE A 361 10.52 20.03 -5.65
C ILE A 361 10.56 18.76 -6.49
N HIS A 362 11.75 18.18 -6.62
CA HIS A 362 11.95 16.89 -7.26
C HIS A 362 12.30 15.80 -6.25
N ARG A 363 12.95 16.17 -5.14
CA ARG A 363 13.37 15.22 -4.11
C ARG A 363 12.94 15.72 -2.74
N ILE A 364 12.41 14.82 -1.92
CA ILE A 364 12.11 15.04 -0.50
C ILE A 364 12.82 13.94 0.26
N GLY A 365 13.66 14.27 1.23
CA GLY A 365 14.42 13.29 1.99
C GLY A 365 14.35 13.49 3.48
N VAL A 366 14.58 12.41 4.22
CA VAL A 366 14.77 12.40 5.66
C VAL A 366 16.25 12.19 5.94
N VAL A 367 16.83 13.07 6.76
CA VAL A 367 18.21 12.98 7.21
C VAL A 367 18.25 12.73 8.71
N ILE A 368 19.05 11.76 9.14
CA ILE A 368 19.26 11.38 10.54
C ILE A 368 20.77 11.36 10.77
N LYS A 369 21.30 12.11 11.75
CA LYS A 369 22.75 12.17 12.05
C LYS A 369 23.61 12.38 10.80
N ASP A 370 23.20 13.32 9.94
CA ASP A 370 23.82 13.64 8.65
C ASP A 370 23.82 12.49 7.60
N VAL A 371 23.11 11.40 7.86
CA VAL A 371 22.91 10.30 6.92
C VAL A 371 21.54 10.43 6.26
N LEU A 372 21.53 10.37 4.93
CA LEU A 372 20.31 10.31 4.14
C LEU A 372 19.60 8.96 4.39
N PHE A 373 18.49 8.99 5.11
CA PHE A 373 17.74 7.81 5.51
C PHE A 373 16.77 7.34 4.41
N SER A 374 16.10 8.28 3.75
CA SER A 374 15.13 7.97 2.70
C SER A 374 14.99 9.13 1.72
N ILE A 375 14.55 8.81 0.50
CA ILE A 375 14.26 9.78 -0.56
C ILE A 375 12.92 9.42 -1.22
N LYS A 376 12.01 10.39 -1.29
CA LYS A 376 10.89 10.42 -2.22
C LYS A 376 11.28 11.24 -3.46
N TYR A 377 11.04 10.68 -4.63
CA TYR A 377 11.27 11.33 -5.91
C TYR A 377 9.96 11.69 -6.62
N ILE A 378 9.93 12.89 -7.19
CA ILE A 378 8.83 13.46 -7.94
C ILE A 378 9.40 13.83 -9.31
N GLN A 379 9.21 12.94 -10.28
CA GLN A 379 9.86 13.00 -11.59
C GLN A 379 9.60 14.30 -12.32
N ASP A 380 8.33 14.72 -12.40
CA ASP A 380 7.92 15.89 -13.18
C ASP A 380 8.08 17.22 -12.43
N GLY A 381 8.46 17.13 -11.16
CA GLY A 381 8.64 18.29 -10.28
C GLY A 381 7.32 18.86 -9.76
N LEU A 382 7.23 19.00 -8.44
CA LEU A 382 6.11 19.61 -7.75
C LEU A 382 6.34 21.11 -7.57
N TYR A 383 5.46 21.92 -8.16
CA TYR A 383 5.40 23.35 -7.98
C TYR A 383 4.39 23.67 -6.87
N VAL A 384 4.81 24.42 -5.86
CA VAL A 384 4.01 24.71 -4.66
C VAL A 384 3.45 26.13 -4.65
N ASN A 385 3.37 26.79 -5.82
CA ASN A 385 2.99 28.19 -5.90
C ASN A 385 1.51 28.40 -5.51
N GLY A 386 1.24 29.36 -4.62
CA GLY A 386 -0.15 29.71 -4.28
C GLY A 386 -0.79 28.80 -3.23
N VAL A 387 0.03 28.04 -2.49
CA VAL A 387 -0.34 27.36 -1.25
C VAL A 387 0.25 28.13 -0.07
N ASP A 388 -0.37 28.05 1.10
CA ASP A 388 0.08 28.71 2.34
C ASP A 388 1.04 27.85 3.16
N LYS A 389 0.95 26.53 2.99
CA LYS A 389 1.74 25.53 3.70
C LYS A 389 1.94 24.30 2.81
N PHE A 390 3.16 23.80 2.76
CA PHE A 390 3.48 22.51 2.16
C PHE A 390 3.87 21.52 3.26
N GLU A 391 3.21 20.37 3.32
CA GLU A 391 3.44 19.33 4.32
C GLU A 391 3.97 18.05 3.66
N SER A 392 4.86 17.36 4.36
CA SER A 392 5.29 16.00 3.99
C SER A 392 4.98 15.03 5.12
N TYR A 393 4.31 13.93 4.78
CA TYR A 393 3.90 12.85 5.66
C TYR A 393 4.53 11.56 5.15
N GLN A 394 5.63 11.14 5.77
CA GLN A 394 6.35 9.94 5.36
C GLN A 394 6.20 8.83 6.41
N THR A 395 5.55 7.75 6.02
CA THR A 395 5.43 6.56 6.88
C THR A 395 6.58 5.60 6.60
N VAL A 396 7.25 5.11 7.63
CA VAL A 396 8.18 3.97 7.50
C VAL A 396 7.43 2.71 7.89
N ARG A 397 7.37 1.72 6.98
CA ARG A 397 6.65 0.45 7.17
C ARG A 397 7.63 -0.72 7.18
N LEU A 398 7.56 -1.54 8.23
CA LEU A 398 8.29 -2.80 8.33
C LEU A 398 7.84 -3.78 7.23
N ILE A 399 8.80 -4.33 6.49
CA ILE A 399 8.61 -5.48 5.61
C ILE A 399 9.52 -6.62 6.10
N ASN A 400 8.93 -7.68 6.64
CA ASN A 400 9.69 -8.89 6.99
C ASN A 400 10.02 -9.67 5.72
N THR A 401 11.26 -9.57 5.25
CA THR A 401 11.71 -10.18 3.99
C THR A 401 11.77 -11.72 4.04
N SER A 402 11.86 -12.29 5.24
CA SER A 402 11.80 -13.73 5.53
C SER A 402 10.36 -14.27 5.62
N SER A 403 9.35 -13.41 5.47
CA SER A 403 7.93 -13.77 5.56
C SER A 403 7.22 -13.70 4.21
N PRO A 404 6.15 -14.47 4.01
CA PRO A 404 5.24 -14.27 2.89
C PRO A 404 4.75 -12.83 2.80
N ARG A 405 4.55 -12.35 1.57
CA ARG A 405 4.05 -11.01 1.28
C ARG A 405 2.62 -10.87 1.80
N THR A 406 2.40 -9.84 2.61
CA THR A 406 1.08 -9.40 3.13
C THR A 406 0.74 -7.97 2.74
N VAL A 407 1.64 -7.29 2.04
CA VAL A 407 1.50 -5.90 1.61
C VAL A 407 1.46 -5.83 0.09
N PHE A 408 0.42 -5.20 -0.44
CA PHE A 408 0.15 -5.11 -1.88
C PHE A 408 -0.03 -3.64 -2.28
N SER A 409 0.18 -3.36 -3.57
CA SER A 409 -0.11 -2.05 -4.14
C SER A 409 -1.61 -1.99 -4.40
N THR A 410 -2.39 -1.52 -3.42
CA THR A 410 -3.84 -1.31 -3.54
C THR A 410 -4.16 0.04 -4.11
#